data_AF-A0A1G1K0A0-F1
#
_entry.id   AF-A0A1G1K0A0-F1
#
_cell.length_a   1.000
_cell.length_b   1.000
_cell.length_c   1.000
_cell.angle_alpha   90.00
_cell.angle_beta   90.00
_cell.angle_gamma   90.00
#
_symmetry.space_group_name_H-M   'P 1'
#
loop_
_entity.id
_entity.type
_entity.pdbx_description
1 polymer ?
#
loop_
_entity_poly.entity_id
_entity_poly.type
_entity_poly.pdbx_seq_one_letter_code
_entity_poly.pdbx_strand_id
1 'polypeptide(L)'
;MDSGKAAYKRSVQNILINRPMQREFTLVMLGIMMTAAFAVGIVINLTLGNLTDNAPTTISRTTLERIIFDANAQLVVISILIIFLAVIATGFFGVFFLHRIAGPVYRFRQVLKRMGSGEIPPEVRLRRKDFFKETADELNRVIHVLKEYESVSHKMDGLLIQLSKSVPSQPELSATIKEVHNQLASLKKSD
;
A
#
# COMPACT_ATOMS: atom_id res chain seq x y z
N MET A 1 9.85 -29.50 -33.16
CA MET A 1 10.67 -28.35 -32.73
C MET A 1 10.11 -27.90 -31.40
N ASP A 2 10.76 -28.34 -30.33
CA ASP A 2 10.39 -28.10 -28.94
C ASP A 2 11.10 -26.83 -28.46
N SER A 3 10.39 -25.71 -28.38
CA SER A 3 10.93 -24.46 -27.87
C SER A 3 10.79 -24.43 -26.36
N GLY A 4 11.86 -24.86 -25.69
CA GLY A 4 12.00 -24.83 -24.24
C GLY A 4 11.63 -23.48 -23.65
N LYS A 5 10.58 -23.46 -22.84
CA LYS A 5 10.22 -22.31 -22.00
C LYS A 5 11.33 -22.13 -20.96
N ALA A 6 12.16 -21.12 -21.14
CA ALA A 6 13.13 -20.71 -20.13
C ALA A 6 12.38 -20.46 -18.80
N ALA A 7 12.67 -21.29 -17.80
CA ALA A 7 12.08 -21.16 -16.48
C ALA A 7 12.48 -19.80 -15.89
N TYR A 8 11.48 -18.94 -15.66
CA TYR A 8 11.66 -17.64 -15.03
C TYR A 8 12.20 -17.82 -13.60
N LYS A 9 13.52 -17.77 -13.45
CA LYS A 9 14.21 -17.93 -12.16
C LYS A 9 14.04 -16.63 -11.39
N ARG A 10 13.01 -16.55 -10.54
CA ARG A 10 12.78 -15.43 -9.61
C ARG A 10 14.00 -15.31 -8.69
N SER A 11 14.90 -14.36 -8.97
CA SER A 11 16.02 -14.05 -8.09
C SER A 11 15.49 -13.43 -6.79
N VAL A 12 15.89 -13.99 -5.65
CA VAL A 12 15.63 -13.45 -4.30
C VAL A 12 16.08 -11.98 -4.13
N GLN A 13 16.97 -11.50 -5.01
CA GLN A 13 17.41 -10.10 -5.02
C GLN A 13 16.31 -9.11 -5.46
N ASN A 14 15.22 -9.60 -6.08
CA ASN A 14 14.11 -8.78 -6.57
C ASN A 14 12.90 -8.70 -5.61
N ILE A 15 13.05 -9.09 -4.34
CA ILE A 15 11.97 -9.04 -3.32
C ILE A 15 11.57 -7.58 -2.98
N LEU A 16 12.49 -6.63 -3.14
CA LEU A 16 12.30 -5.21 -2.84
C LEU A 16 11.72 -4.44 -4.03
N ILE A 17 10.47 -4.73 -4.38
CA ILE A 17 9.73 -4.03 -5.45
C ILE A 17 9.29 -2.62 -4.99
N ASN A 18 8.93 -2.45 -3.70
CA ASN A 18 8.57 -1.16 -3.10
C ASN A 18 9.41 -0.88 -1.84
N ARG A 19 10.60 -0.33 -2.06
CA ARG A 19 11.61 -0.06 -1.02
C ARG A 19 11.13 0.81 0.16
N PRO A 20 10.32 1.88 -0.02
CA PRO A 20 9.98 2.76 1.10
C PRO A 20 9.00 2.11 2.09
N MET A 21 7.99 1.39 1.58
CA MET A 21 6.98 0.73 2.39
C MET A 21 7.57 -0.42 3.20
N GLN A 22 8.33 -1.30 2.53
CA GLN A 22 8.96 -2.45 3.20
C GLN A 22 9.94 -1.99 4.27
N ARG A 23 10.77 -0.98 3.99
CA ARG A 23 11.73 -0.45 4.97
C ARG A 23 11.04 0.13 6.20
N GLU A 24 9.99 0.94 6.02
CA GLU A 24 9.26 1.53 7.16
C GLU A 24 8.63 0.44 8.04
N PHE A 25 7.94 -0.53 7.44
CA PHE A 25 7.32 -1.64 8.17
C PHE A 25 8.37 -2.47 8.93
N THR A 26 9.41 -2.92 8.22
CA THR A 26 10.43 -3.81 8.78
C THR A 26 11.24 -3.13 9.88
N LEU A 27 11.63 -1.86 9.71
CA LEU A 27 12.40 -1.15 10.73
C LEU A 27 11.59 -0.88 12.00
N VAL A 28 10.30 -0.52 11.87
CA VAL A 28 9.46 -0.31 13.06
C VAL A 28 9.19 -1.63 13.79
N MET A 29 8.91 -2.71 13.04
CA MET A 29 8.74 -4.06 13.61
C MET A 29 9.98 -4.53 14.35
N LEU A 30 11.16 -4.40 13.73
CA LEU A 30 12.44 -4.70 14.37
C LEU A 30 12.66 -3.82 15.59
N GLY A 31 12.37 -2.53 15.51
CA GLY A 31 12.53 -1.59 16.63
C GLY A 31 11.67 -1.98 17.84
N ILE A 32 10.41 -2.34 17.64
CA ILE A 32 9.51 -2.81 18.71
C ILE A 32 10.07 -4.10 19.33
N MET A 33 10.46 -5.08 18.50
CA MET A 33 10.98 -6.36 18.98
C MET A 33 12.33 -6.21 19.70
N MET A 34 13.22 -5.37 19.20
CA MET A 34 14.50 -5.05 19.85
C MET A 34 14.27 -4.37 21.19
N THR A 35 13.33 -3.44 21.28
CA THR A 35 12.99 -2.77 22.54
C THR A 35 12.42 -3.76 23.56
N ALA A 36 11.56 -4.67 23.13
CA ALA A 36 11.01 -5.73 23.98
C ALA A 36 12.11 -6.69 24.47
N ALA A 37 13.00 -7.13 23.58
CA ALA A 37 14.13 -7.99 23.93
C ALA A 37 15.09 -7.30 24.91
N PHE A 38 15.37 -6.01 24.69
CA PHE A 38 16.20 -5.22 25.59
C PHE A 38 15.56 -5.07 26.97
N ALA A 39 14.26 -4.80 27.03
CA ALA A 39 13.51 -4.72 28.29
C ALA A 39 13.55 -6.05 29.07
N VAL A 40 13.38 -7.19 28.38
CA VAL A 40 13.54 -8.52 28.99
C VAL A 40 14.97 -8.70 29.51
N GLY A 41 15.99 -8.29 28.76
CA GLY A 41 17.39 -8.32 29.20
C GLY A 41 17.64 -7.53 30.49
N ILE A 42 17.04 -6.34 30.60
CA ILE A 42 17.10 -5.52 31.82
C ILE A 42 16.45 -6.26 33.00
N VAL A 43 15.25 -6.82 32.79
CA VAL A 43 14.54 -7.56 33.84
C VAL A 43 15.37 -8.74 34.34
N ILE A 44 15.99 -9.50 33.43
CA ILE A 44 16.90 -10.60 33.79
C ILE A 44 18.05 -10.07 34.65
N ASN A 45 18.72 -8.99 34.23
CA ASN A 45 19.85 -8.44 34.97
C ASN A 45 19.46 -7.97 36.38
N LEU A 46 18.31 -7.28 36.52
CA LEU A 46 17.79 -6.82 37.80
C LEU A 46 17.40 -7.99 38.71
N THR A 47 16.74 -9.03 38.19
CA THR A 47 16.38 -10.20 38.99
C THR A 47 17.63 -10.94 39.46
N LEU A 48 18.62 -11.15 38.59
CA LEU A 48 19.88 -11.79 38.99
C LEU A 48 20.62 -10.97 40.05
N GLY A 49 20.68 -9.65 39.92
CA GLY A 49 21.28 -8.76 40.93
C GLY A 49 20.57 -8.85 42.28
N ASN A 50 19.24 -8.83 42.28
CA ASN A 50 18.45 -8.99 43.50
C ASN A 50 18.67 -10.36 44.16
N LEU A 51 18.88 -11.42 43.37
CA LEU A 51 19.22 -12.73 43.91
C LEU A 51 20.59 -12.75 44.56
N THR A 52 21.60 -12.13 43.95
CA THR A 52 22.95 -12.09 44.52
C THR A 52 23.04 -11.24 45.78
N ASP A 53 22.34 -10.10 45.82
CA ASP A 53 22.42 -9.16 46.93
C ASP A 53 21.69 -9.68 48.19
N ASN A 54 20.64 -10.48 48.00
CA ASN A 54 19.86 -11.07 49.09
C ASN A 54 20.25 -12.52 49.40
N ALA A 55 21.30 -13.06 48.75
CA ALA A 55 21.72 -14.44 48.96
C ALA A 55 22.34 -14.62 50.37
N PRO A 56 21.84 -15.56 51.19
CA PRO A 56 22.47 -15.91 52.45
C PRO A 56 23.89 -16.47 52.22
N THR A 57 24.82 -16.22 53.15
CA THR A 57 26.20 -16.73 53.07
C THR A 57 26.28 -18.26 53.19
N THR A 58 25.25 -18.91 53.75
CA THR A 58 25.08 -20.37 53.79
C THR A 58 23.68 -20.71 53.31
N ILE A 59 23.56 -21.48 52.23
CA ILE A 59 22.27 -21.78 51.61
C ILE A 59 21.98 -23.28 51.67
N SER A 60 20.86 -23.65 52.32
CA SER A 60 20.32 -25.01 52.27
C SER A 60 19.76 -25.30 50.86
N ARG A 61 19.83 -26.56 50.42
CA ARG A 61 19.27 -26.99 49.12
C ARG A 61 17.79 -26.60 48.97
N THR A 62 16.99 -26.77 50.02
CA THR A 62 15.56 -26.45 50.01
C THR A 62 15.29 -24.95 49.91
N THR A 63 16.16 -24.10 50.47
CA THR A 63 16.08 -22.64 50.35
C THR A 63 16.50 -22.19 48.95
N LEU A 64 17.56 -22.80 48.40
CA LEU A 64 18.02 -22.58 47.02
C LEU A 64 16.91 -22.87 46.00
N GLU A 65 16.24 -24.01 46.12
CA GLU A 65 15.15 -24.41 45.22
C GLU A 65 14.00 -23.39 45.21
N ARG A 66 13.61 -22.89 46.39
CA ARG A 66 12.55 -21.87 46.52
C ARG A 66 12.96 -20.54 45.88
N ILE A 67 14.15 -20.05 46.18
CA ILE A 67 14.66 -18.78 45.63
C ILE A 67 14.71 -18.82 44.09
N ILE A 68 15.21 -19.92 43.53
CA ILE A 68 15.29 -20.10 42.08
C ILE A 68 13.88 -20.21 41.48
N PHE A 69 12.98 -20.96 42.11
CA PHE A 69 11.60 -21.08 41.65
C PHE A 69 10.89 -19.73 41.61
N ASP A 70 10.98 -18.94 42.68
CA ASP A 70 10.34 -17.63 42.78
C ASP A 70 10.91 -16.64 41.75
N ALA A 71 12.23 -16.61 41.58
CA ALA A 71 12.86 -15.79 40.56
C ALA A 71 12.48 -16.22 39.14
N ASN A 72 12.45 -17.52 38.86
CA ASN A 72 12.02 -18.04 37.56
C ASN A 72 10.56 -17.69 37.29
N ALA A 73 9.67 -17.87 38.27
CA ALA A 73 8.26 -17.53 38.13
C ALA A 73 8.08 -16.02 37.85
N GLN A 74 8.77 -15.17 38.60
CA GLN A 74 8.77 -13.73 38.39
C GLN A 74 9.29 -13.34 37.00
N LEU A 75 10.44 -13.90 36.59
CA LEU A 75 11.03 -13.66 35.27
C LEU A 75 10.10 -14.07 34.14
N VAL A 76 9.50 -15.25 34.23
CA VAL A 76 8.59 -15.77 33.22
C VAL A 76 7.36 -14.87 33.12
N VAL A 77 6.72 -14.53 34.24
CA VAL A 77 5.50 -13.69 34.23
C VAL A 77 5.79 -12.31 33.64
N ILE A 78 6.86 -11.63 34.07
CA ILE A 78 7.19 -10.30 33.57
C ILE A 78 7.61 -10.34 32.09
N SER A 79 8.40 -11.35 31.69
CA SER A 79 8.84 -11.50 30.30
C SER A 79 7.66 -11.77 29.36
N ILE A 80 6.72 -12.63 29.76
CA ILE A 80 5.48 -12.87 29.03
C ILE A 80 4.69 -11.57 28.89
N LEU A 81 4.56 -10.79 29.96
CA LEU A 81 3.85 -9.51 29.91
C LEU A 81 4.51 -8.52 28.93
N ILE A 82 5.84 -8.39 28.94
CA ILE A 82 6.57 -7.53 28.00
C ILE A 82 6.36 -7.97 26.56
N ILE A 83 6.49 -9.28 26.28
CA ILE A 83 6.29 -9.84 24.94
C ILE A 83 4.83 -9.62 24.50
N PHE A 84 3.87 -9.85 25.39
CA PHE A 84 2.46 -9.65 25.11
C PHE A 84 2.16 -8.19 24.75
N LEU A 85 2.71 -7.23 25.49
CA LEU A 85 2.60 -5.81 25.16
C LEU A 85 3.25 -5.47 23.82
N ALA A 86 4.41 -6.06 23.52
CA ALA A 86 5.07 -5.89 22.23
C ALA A 86 4.23 -6.43 21.06
N VAL A 87 3.57 -7.58 21.23
CA VAL A 87 2.63 -8.16 20.26
C VAL A 87 1.43 -7.25 20.05
N ILE A 88 0.85 -6.72 21.12
CA ILE A 88 -0.25 -5.75 21.02
C ILE A 88 0.19 -4.49 20.26
N ALA A 89 1.34 -3.91 20.62
CA ALA A 89 1.87 -2.73 19.95
C ALA A 89 2.12 -2.97 18.45
N THR A 90 2.67 -4.14 18.13
CA THR A 90 2.88 -4.65 16.77
C THR A 90 1.56 -4.75 16.00
N GLY A 91 0.53 -5.33 16.62
CA GLY A 91 -0.80 -5.47 16.03
C GLY A 91 -1.44 -4.11 15.72
N PHE A 92 -1.44 -3.18 16.68
CA PHE A 92 -1.93 -1.82 16.47
C PHE A 92 -1.19 -1.12 15.34
N PHE A 93 0.15 -1.13 15.37
CA PHE A 93 0.96 -0.56 14.29
C PHE A 93 0.61 -1.18 12.93
N GLY A 94 0.45 -2.51 12.87
CA GLY A 94 0.06 -3.22 11.66
C GLY A 94 -1.26 -2.74 11.08
N VAL A 95 -2.28 -2.53 11.93
CA VAL A 95 -3.58 -1.99 11.49
C VAL A 95 -3.43 -0.59 10.90
N PHE A 96 -2.72 0.32 11.58
CA PHE A 96 -2.50 1.68 11.07
C PHE A 96 -1.69 1.70 9.77
N PHE A 97 -0.66 0.85 9.70
CA PHE A 97 0.16 0.68 8.51
C PHE A 97 -0.67 0.17 7.32
N LEU A 98 -1.52 -0.84 7.54
CA LEU A 98 -2.37 -1.41 6.51
C LEU A 98 -3.41 -0.40 5.98
N HIS A 99 -3.93 0.49 6.84
CA HIS A 99 -4.84 1.55 6.38
C HIS A 99 -4.20 2.51 5.38
N ARG A 100 -2.90 2.81 5.54
CA ARG A 100 -2.11 3.66 4.61
C ARG A 100 -1.91 2.99 3.23
N ILE A 101 -2.19 1.69 3.12
CA ILE A 101 -2.11 0.88 1.90
C ILE A 101 -3.52 0.65 1.33
N ALA A 102 -4.44 0.16 2.16
CA ALA A 102 -5.79 -0.21 1.78
C ALA A 102 -6.60 0.98 1.23
N GLY A 103 -6.43 2.16 1.83
CA GLY A 103 -7.09 3.39 1.37
C GLY A 103 -6.78 3.72 -0.10
N PRO A 104 -5.50 3.91 -0.46
CA PRO A 104 -5.09 4.11 -1.85
C PRO A 104 -5.55 3.01 -2.81
N VAL A 105 -5.38 1.74 -2.43
CA VAL A 105 -5.78 0.60 -3.28
C VAL A 105 -7.29 0.62 -3.57
N TYR A 106 -8.10 0.92 -2.55
CA TYR A 106 -9.53 1.06 -2.71
C TYR A 106 -9.89 2.22 -3.66
N ARG A 107 -9.22 3.37 -3.51
CA ARG A 107 -9.42 4.51 -4.42
C ARG A 107 -9.05 4.19 -5.86
N PHE A 108 -7.89 3.54 -6.08
CA PHE A 108 -7.48 3.13 -7.42
C PHE A 108 -8.51 2.20 -8.06
N ARG A 109 -9.04 1.24 -7.31
CA ARG A 109 -10.10 0.36 -7.80
C ARG A 109 -11.36 1.12 -8.23
N GLN A 110 -11.79 2.12 -7.45
CA GLN A 110 -12.96 2.94 -7.81
C GLN A 110 -12.72 3.74 -9.09
N VAL A 111 -11.55 4.35 -9.22
CA VAL A 111 -11.17 5.16 -10.37
C VAL A 111 -11.07 4.29 -11.63
N LEU A 112 -10.42 3.13 -11.54
CA LEU A 112 -10.34 2.16 -12.62
C LEU A 112 -11.71 1.62 -13.02
N LYS A 113 -12.62 1.39 -12.06
CA LYS A 113 -13.99 0.96 -12.35
C LYS A 113 -14.76 2.02 -13.15
N ARG A 114 -14.60 3.30 -12.82
CA ARG A 114 -15.22 4.42 -13.55
C ARG A 114 -14.65 4.58 -14.95
N MET A 115 -13.33 4.49 -15.10
CA MET A 115 -12.72 4.48 -16.42
C MET A 115 -13.19 3.29 -17.26
N GLY A 116 -13.34 2.12 -16.64
CA GLY A 116 -13.89 0.93 -17.30
C GLY A 116 -15.37 1.03 -17.67
N SER A 117 -16.10 2.03 -17.18
CA SER A 117 -17.49 2.34 -17.58
C SER A 117 -17.58 3.54 -18.51
N GLY A 118 -16.46 3.97 -19.12
CA GLY A 118 -16.41 5.12 -20.03
C GLY A 118 -16.48 6.50 -19.35
N GLU A 119 -16.54 6.56 -18.01
CA GLU A 119 -16.50 7.83 -17.29
C GLU A 119 -15.05 8.31 -17.17
N ILE A 120 -14.81 9.62 -17.34
CA ILE A 120 -13.53 10.24 -17.00
C ILE A 120 -13.59 10.68 -15.52
N PRO A 121 -12.93 9.95 -14.60
CA PRO A 121 -13.00 10.28 -13.18
C PRO A 121 -12.21 11.55 -12.85
N PRO A 122 -12.49 12.16 -11.68
CA PRO A 122 -11.63 13.21 -11.15
C PRO A 122 -10.23 12.68 -10.81
N GLU A 123 -9.28 13.60 -10.66
CA GLU A 123 -7.91 13.28 -10.24
C GLU A 123 -7.87 12.55 -8.90
N VAL A 124 -6.97 11.57 -8.82
CA VAL A 124 -6.68 10.79 -7.63
C VAL A 124 -5.75 11.58 -6.72
N ARG A 125 -6.24 11.91 -5.52
CA ARG A 125 -5.45 12.54 -4.45
C ARG A 125 -5.39 11.62 -3.23
N LEU A 126 -4.18 11.25 -2.83
CA LEU A 126 -3.92 10.43 -1.65
C LEU A 126 -3.57 11.29 -0.43
N ARG A 127 -3.73 10.74 0.78
CA ARG A 127 -3.38 11.48 2.01
C ARG A 127 -1.86 11.59 2.13
N ARG A 128 -1.39 12.57 2.92
CA ARG A 128 0.05 12.85 3.08
C ARG A 128 0.88 11.64 3.51
N LYS A 129 0.32 10.77 4.36
CA LYS A 129 1.01 9.58 4.91
C LYS A 129 0.75 8.31 4.10
N ASP A 130 -0.13 8.33 3.11
CA ASP A 130 -0.45 7.14 2.33
C ASP A 130 0.69 6.75 1.39
N PHE A 131 0.77 5.46 1.06
CA PHE A 131 1.71 4.94 0.07
C PHE A 131 1.18 5.10 -1.37
N PHE A 132 2.02 4.78 -2.36
CA PHE A 132 1.68 4.77 -3.79
C PHE A 132 1.37 6.14 -4.42
N LYS A 133 1.99 7.22 -3.93
CA LYS A 133 1.83 8.55 -4.52
C LYS A 133 2.28 8.59 -5.99
N GLU A 134 3.41 7.98 -6.29
CA GLU A 134 3.90 7.86 -7.68
C GLU A 134 2.90 7.15 -8.57
N THR A 135 2.26 6.08 -8.08
CA THR A 135 1.19 5.38 -8.82
C THR A 135 -0.05 6.25 -9.00
N ALA A 136 -0.41 7.08 -8.01
CA ALA A 136 -1.49 8.04 -8.15
C ALA A 136 -1.15 9.11 -9.20
N ASP A 137 0.10 9.57 -9.25
CA ASP A 137 0.57 10.54 -10.24
C ASP A 137 0.55 9.95 -11.66
N GLU A 138 0.96 8.68 -11.83
CA GLU A 138 0.82 7.94 -13.10
C GLU A 138 -0.64 7.82 -13.52
N LEU A 139 -1.52 7.45 -12.58
CA LEU A 139 -2.96 7.34 -12.85
C LEU A 139 -3.57 8.70 -13.25
N ASN A 140 -3.11 9.78 -12.62
CA ASN A 140 -3.51 11.15 -12.97
C ASN A 140 -3.03 11.56 -14.36
N ARG A 141 -1.84 11.13 -14.79
CA ARG A 141 -1.39 11.35 -16.18
C ARG A 141 -2.34 10.72 -17.18
N VAL A 142 -2.78 9.49 -16.94
CA VAL A 142 -3.78 8.83 -17.80
C VAL A 142 -5.08 9.61 -17.82
N ILE A 143 -5.58 10.03 -16.65
CA ILE A 143 -6.81 10.84 -16.55
C ILE A 143 -6.67 12.16 -17.32
N HIS A 144 -5.52 12.82 -17.25
CA HIS A 144 -5.27 14.07 -17.98
C HIS A 144 -5.31 13.85 -19.50
N VAL A 145 -4.68 12.80 -19.99
CA VAL A 145 -4.71 12.44 -21.42
C VAL A 145 -6.15 12.16 -21.88
N LEU A 146 -6.95 11.45 -21.09
CA LEU A 146 -8.36 11.21 -21.41
C LEU A 146 -9.17 12.52 -21.48
N LYS A 147 -8.96 13.44 -20.54
CA LYS A 147 -9.60 14.77 -20.57
C LYS A 147 -9.20 15.59 -21.80
N GLU A 148 -7.93 15.49 -22.20
CA GLU A 148 -7.45 16.18 -23.39
C GLU A 148 -8.15 15.63 -24.65
N TYR A 149 -8.23 14.32 -24.80
CA TYR A 149 -8.97 13.68 -25.90
C TYR A 149 -10.45 14.07 -25.92
N GLU A 150 -11.11 14.11 -24.76
CA GLU A 150 -12.50 14.57 -24.66
C GLU A 150 -12.64 16.03 -25.12
N SER A 151 -11.72 16.91 -24.72
CA SER A 151 -11.73 18.32 -25.13
C SER A 151 -11.49 18.49 -26.64
N VAL A 152 -10.62 17.68 -27.24
CA VAL A 152 -10.35 17.66 -28.68
C VAL A 152 -11.57 17.14 -29.44
N SER A 153 -12.21 16.07 -28.95
CA SER A 153 -13.45 15.55 -29.53
C SER A 153 -14.55 16.61 -29.53
N HIS A 154 -14.74 17.34 -28.43
CA HIS A 154 -15.74 18.41 -28.36
C HIS A 154 -15.43 19.58 -29.31
N LYS A 155 -14.16 19.97 -29.46
CA LYS A 155 -13.76 20.98 -30.44
C LYS A 155 -14.03 20.50 -31.86
N MET A 156 -13.75 19.24 -32.17
CA MET A 156 -14.02 18.63 -33.47
C MET A 156 -15.52 18.64 -33.78
N ASP A 157 -16.37 18.23 -32.83
CA ASP A 157 -17.83 18.30 -32.97
C ASP A 157 -18.31 19.73 -33.29
N GLY A 158 -17.76 20.73 -32.59
CA GLY A 158 -18.06 22.14 -32.83
C GLY A 158 -17.64 22.62 -34.24
N LEU A 159 -16.44 22.25 -34.69
CA LEU A 159 -15.94 22.59 -36.02
C LEU A 159 -16.76 21.93 -37.13
N LEU A 160 -17.14 20.65 -36.97
CA LEU A 160 -18.01 19.96 -37.93
C LEU A 160 -19.37 20.65 -38.06
N ILE A 161 -19.95 21.10 -36.94
CA ILE A 161 -21.20 21.86 -36.95
C ILE A 161 -21.02 23.20 -37.69
N GLN A 162 -19.92 23.91 -37.45
CA GLN A 162 -19.62 25.18 -38.15
C GLN A 162 -19.43 24.96 -39.66
N LEU A 163 -18.62 23.98 -40.06
CA LEU A 163 -18.40 23.64 -41.47
C LEU A 163 -19.70 23.23 -42.17
N SER A 164 -20.58 22.49 -41.49
CA SER A 164 -21.88 22.09 -42.04
C SER A 164 -22.78 23.31 -42.36
N LYS A 165 -22.63 24.41 -41.63
CA LYS A 165 -23.37 25.66 -41.85
C LYS A 165 -22.74 26.54 -42.94
N SER A 166 -21.42 26.50 -43.08
CA SER A 166 -20.66 27.35 -44.02
C SER A 166 -20.47 26.73 -45.41
N VAL A 167 -20.75 25.44 -45.60
CA VAL A 167 -20.61 24.73 -46.88
C VAL A 167 -21.96 24.17 -47.38
N PRO A 168 -22.96 25.01 -47.71
CA PRO A 168 -24.21 24.51 -48.31
C PRO A 168 -24.06 24.10 -49.79
N SER A 169 -23.01 24.56 -50.46
CA SER A 169 -22.93 24.57 -51.93
C SER A 169 -22.25 23.36 -52.57
N GLN A 170 -21.84 22.35 -51.78
CA GLN A 170 -21.28 21.08 -52.29
C GLN A 170 -21.96 19.87 -51.62
N PRO A 171 -22.86 19.16 -52.32
CA PRO A 171 -23.65 18.04 -51.77
C PRO A 171 -22.79 16.87 -51.26
N GLU A 172 -21.71 16.53 -51.97
CA GLU A 172 -20.82 15.42 -51.59
C GLU A 172 -20.08 15.72 -50.29
N LEU A 173 -19.55 16.94 -50.15
CA LEU A 173 -18.82 17.37 -48.94
C LEU A 173 -19.74 17.45 -47.71
N SER A 174 -21.00 17.87 -47.91
CA SER A 174 -22.05 17.84 -46.88
C SER A 174 -22.35 16.43 -46.38
N ALA A 175 -22.42 15.45 -47.30
CA ALA A 175 -22.64 14.05 -46.97
C ALA A 175 -21.48 13.46 -46.17
N THR A 176 -20.23 13.73 -46.56
CA THR A 176 -19.03 13.26 -45.84
C THR A 176 -18.95 13.85 -44.43
N ILE A 177 -19.30 15.12 -44.23
CA ILE A 177 -19.31 15.74 -42.90
C ILE A 177 -20.36 15.07 -41.99
N LYS A 178 -21.55 14.75 -42.52
CA LYS A 178 -22.59 14.01 -41.77
C LYS A 178 -22.16 12.59 -41.43
N GLU A 179 -21.51 11.89 -42.36
CA GLU A 179 -20.95 10.55 -42.16
C GLU A 179 -19.96 10.53 -40.99
N VAL A 180 -18.97 11.43 -41.01
CA VAL A 180 -17.96 11.55 -39.94
C VAL A 180 -18.58 11.91 -38.60
N HIS A 181 -19.57 12.83 -38.59
CA HIS A 181 -20.30 13.18 -37.37
C HIS A 181 -21.05 11.97 -36.78
N ASN A 182 -21.69 11.17 -37.62
CA ASN A 182 -22.41 9.97 -37.19
C ASN A 182 -21.47 8.87 -36.68
N GLN A 183 -20.30 8.69 -37.30
CA GLN A 183 -19.28 7.73 -36.84
C GLN A 183 -18.65 8.16 -35.50
N LEU A 184 -18.38 9.46 -35.31
CA LEU A 184 -17.95 9.99 -34.02
C LEU A 184 -19.03 9.79 -32.95
N ALA A 185 -20.31 9.98 -33.30
CA ALA A 185 -21.43 9.75 -32.39
C ALA A 185 -21.63 8.26 -32.05
N SER A 186 -21.34 7.33 -32.96
CA SER A 186 -21.44 5.89 -32.71
C SER A 186 -20.30 5.39 -31.83
N LEU A 187 -19.08 5.93 -31.97
CA LEU A 187 -17.97 5.66 -31.05
C LEU A 187 -18.28 6.10 -29.61
N LYS A 188 -19.09 7.14 -29.43
CA LYS A 188 -19.60 7.58 -28.13
C LYS A 188 -20.74 6.73 -27.56
N LYS A 189 -21.38 5.90 -28.39
CA LYS A 189 -22.58 5.09 -28.06
C LYS A 189 -22.34 3.58 -28.01
N SER A 190 -21.14 3.12 -28.38
CA SER A 190 -20.83 1.69 -28.47
C SER A 190 -20.53 1.01 -27.12
N ASP A 191 -20.61 1.73 -26.00
CA ASP A 191 -20.41 1.19 -24.65
C ASP A 191 -21.53 1.62 -23.70
#